data_AF-A0A7K7T3F3-F1
#
_entry.id   AF-A0A7K7T3F3-F1
#
_cell.length_a   1.000
_cell.length_b   1.000
_cell.length_c   1.000
_cell.angle_alpha   90.00
_cell.angle_beta   90.00
_cell.angle_gamma   90.00
#
_symmetry.space_group_name_H-M   'P 1'
#
loop_
_entity.id
_entity.type
_entity.pdbx_description
1 polymer ?
#
loop_
_entity_poly.entity_id
_entity_poly.type
_entity_poly.pdbx_seq_one_letter_code
_entity_poly.pdbx_strand_id
1 'polypeptide(L)'
;QVLSLNKAKDAHNDYQSLLSEINNPNTKYILRTANRLYGEKTFEFLSSFIESSQKLYHAGLEQTDFMHAWEDSRKQINAWVEEKTEGE
;
A
#
# COMPACT_ATOMS: atom_id res chain seq x y z
N GLN A 1 12.35 19.15 5.41
CA GLN A 1 11.85 17.79 5.06
C GLN A 1 11.10 17.90 3.73
N VAL A 2 11.31 16.97 2.79
CA VAL A 2 10.78 17.08 1.41
C VAL A 2 9.26 16.95 1.35
N LEU A 3 8.67 16.02 2.10
CA LEU A 3 7.22 15.77 2.11
C LEU A 3 6.40 16.66 3.06
N SER A 4 7.05 17.56 3.81
CA SER A 4 6.39 18.48 4.77
C SER A 4 5.45 17.83 5.81
N LEU A 5 5.62 16.54 6.13
CA LEU A 5 4.78 15.82 7.10
C LEU A 5 4.84 16.42 8.51
N ASN A 6 5.93 17.10 8.85
CA ASN A 6 6.08 17.84 10.09
C ASN A 6 5.08 19.00 10.28
N LYS A 7 4.35 19.40 9.23
CA LYS A 7 3.28 20.40 9.32
C LYS A 7 1.94 19.77 9.74
N ALA A 8 1.77 18.47 9.56
CA ALA A 8 0.58 17.76 10.01
C ALA A 8 0.71 17.41 11.50
N LYS A 9 -0.41 17.50 12.22
CA LYS A 9 -0.46 17.08 13.63
C LYS A 9 -0.37 15.56 13.75
N ASP A 10 -1.02 14.85 12.83
CA ASP A 10 -0.93 13.39 12.70
C ASP A 10 -1.13 12.98 11.24
N ALA A 11 -0.02 12.99 10.50
CA ALA A 11 -0.04 12.70 9.07
C ALA A 11 -0.64 11.32 8.74
N HIS A 12 -0.52 10.35 9.64
CA HIS A 12 -0.98 8.98 9.40
C HIS A 12 -2.50 8.88 9.47
N ASN A 13 -3.10 9.42 10.53
CA ASN A 13 -4.55 9.42 10.69
C ASN A 13 -5.25 10.34 9.66
N ASP A 14 -4.63 11.46 9.31
CA ASP A 14 -5.11 12.33 8.24
C ASP A 14 -5.14 11.58 6.89
N TYR A 15 -4.09 10.81 6.60
CA TYR A 15 -4.01 10.00 5.37
C TYR A 15 -5.01 8.83 5.37
N GLN A 16 -5.21 8.16 6.50
CA GLN A 16 -6.21 7.10 6.64
C GLN A 16 -7.62 7.60 6.31
N SER A 17 -7.95 8.80 6.83
CA SER A 17 -9.24 9.46 6.56
C SER A 17 -9.39 9.77 5.08
N LEU A 18 -8.36 10.35 4.46
CA LEU A 18 -8.34 10.65 3.03
C LEU A 18 -8.52 9.39 2.16
N LEU A 19 -7.83 8.30 2.47
CA LEU A 19 -7.97 7.03 1.74
C LEU A 19 -9.40 6.48 1.82
N SER A 20 -10.06 6.66 2.97
CA SER A 20 -11.45 6.23 3.17
C SER A 20 -12.43 7.07 2.35
N GLU A 21 -12.20 8.38 2.26
CA GLU A 21 -12.99 9.29 1.42
C GLU A 21 -12.82 8.98 -0.07
N ILE A 22 -11.57 8.80 -0.52
CA ILE A 22 -11.25 8.49 -1.93
C ILE A 22 -11.90 7.17 -2.35
N ASN A 23 -11.79 6.13 -1.52
CA ASN A 23 -12.30 4.79 -1.82
C ASN A 23 -13.79 4.61 -1.50
N ASN A 24 -14.54 5.69 -1.27
CA ASN A 24 -15.95 5.61 -0.96
C ASN A 24 -16.77 5.04 -2.15
N PRO A 25 -17.41 3.87 -2.00
CA PRO A 25 -18.16 3.24 -3.08
C PRO A 25 -19.47 3.96 -3.42
N ASN A 26 -19.94 4.88 -2.57
CA ASN A 26 -21.22 5.58 -2.74
C ASN A 26 -21.10 6.88 -3.56
N THR A 27 -20.11 6.96 -4.45
CA THR A 27 -19.89 8.12 -5.31
C THR A 27 -20.49 7.89 -6.71
N LYS A 28 -20.64 8.97 -7.50
CA LYS A 28 -21.16 8.90 -8.88
C LYS A 28 -20.07 8.63 -9.93
N TYR A 29 -18.86 8.35 -9.48
CA TYR A 29 -17.67 8.15 -10.31
C TYR A 29 -16.88 6.95 -9.77
N ILE A 30 -15.92 6.46 -10.54
CA ILE A 30 -14.95 5.48 -10.06
C ILE A 30 -13.67 6.24 -9.76
N LEU A 31 -13.28 6.23 -8.49
CA LEU A 31 -11.98 6.68 -8.04
C LEU A 31 -11.51 5.70 -6.97
N ARG A 32 -10.28 5.22 -7.11
CA ARG A 32 -9.71 4.22 -6.22
C ARG A 32 -8.25 4.51 -5.98
N THR A 33 -7.78 4.17 -4.78
CA THR A 33 -6.38 4.09 -4.41
C THR A 33 -6.15 2.77 -3.69
N ALA A 34 -5.02 2.13 -3.96
CA ALA A 34 -4.61 0.91 -3.31
C ALA A 34 -3.15 1.02 -2.90
N ASN A 35 -2.83 0.54 -1.72
CA ASN A 35 -1.47 0.48 -1.20
C ASN A 35 -1.14 -0.98 -0.88
N ARG A 36 0.12 -1.36 -1.04
CA ARG A 36 0.63 -2.68 -0.66
C ARG A 36 2.11 -2.59 -0.33
N LEU A 37 2.54 -3.40 0.62
CA LEU A 37 3.95 -3.62 0.90
C LEU A 37 4.38 -4.94 0.26
N TYR A 38 5.52 -4.94 -0.41
CA TYR A 38 6.19 -6.16 -0.87
C TYR A 38 7.51 -6.27 -0.12
N GLY A 39 7.71 -7.39 0.57
CA GLY A 39 8.90 -7.65 1.37
C GLY A 39 9.59 -8.94 0.94
N GLU A 40 10.90 -9.01 1.13
CA GLU A 40 11.64 -10.26 0.97
C GLU A 40 11.14 -11.28 2.01
N LYS A 41 10.79 -12.49 1.56
CA LYS A 41 10.20 -13.55 2.40
C LYS A 41 11.09 -14.00 3.55
N THR A 42 12.42 -13.87 3.39
CA THR A 42 13.40 -14.20 4.43
C THR A 42 13.65 -13.06 5.43
N PHE A 43 13.06 -11.88 5.21
CA PHE A 43 13.18 -10.75 6.11
C PHE A 43 12.02 -10.70 7.12
N GLU A 44 12.37 -10.53 8.39
CA GLU A 44 11.39 -10.39 9.48
C GLU A 44 11.00 -8.92 9.67
N PHE A 45 9.71 -8.63 9.54
CA PHE A 45 9.15 -7.31 9.79
C PHE A 45 8.55 -7.25 11.19
N LEU A 46 8.65 -6.09 11.84
CA LEU A 46 7.96 -5.86 13.11
C LEU A 46 6.44 -5.99 12.91
N SER A 47 5.78 -6.80 13.73
CA SER A 47 4.32 -6.96 13.67
C SER A 47 3.59 -5.63 13.81
N SER A 48 4.08 -4.75 14.70
CA SER A 48 3.52 -3.40 14.89
C SER A 48 3.59 -2.54 13.63
N PHE A 49 4.62 -2.70 12.80
CA PHE A 49 4.74 -2.00 11.53
C PHE A 49 3.72 -2.54 10.51
N ILE A 50 3.58 -3.86 10.38
CA ILE A 50 2.59 -4.49 9.49
C ILE A 50 1.18 -4.07 9.89
N GLU A 51 0.85 -4.19 11.18
CA GLU A 51 -0.46 -3.81 11.72
C GLU A 51 -0.76 -2.33 11.48
N SER A 52 0.22 -1.46 11.71
CA SER A 52 0.06 -0.01 11.45
C SER A 52 -0.13 0.27 9.97
N SER A 53 0.63 -0.39 9.09
CA SER A 53 0.50 -0.23 7.64
C SER A 53 -0.87 -0.67 7.13
N GLN A 54 -1.34 -1.84 7.58
CA GLN A 54 -2.67 -2.34 7.25
C GLN A 54 -3.76 -1.41 7.77
N LYS A 55 -3.64 -0.92 9.01
CA LYS A 55 -4.65 -0.07 9.63
C LYS A 55 -4.73 1.32 8.97
N LEU A 56 -3.59 1.98 8.80
CA LEU A 56 -3.54 3.40 8.42
C LEU A 56 -3.53 3.61 6.91
N TYR A 57 -3.02 2.64 6.16
CA TYR A 57 -2.83 2.76 4.71
C TYR A 57 -3.60 1.71 3.90
N HIS A 58 -4.30 0.79 4.57
CA HIS A 58 -4.90 -0.39 3.94
C HIS A 58 -3.87 -1.23 3.17
N ALA A 59 -2.62 -1.18 3.62
CA ALA A 59 -1.49 -1.81 2.96
C ALA A 59 -1.08 -3.09 3.67
N GLY A 60 -1.47 -4.23 3.12
CA GLY A 60 -1.01 -5.54 3.58
C GLY A 60 0.42 -5.82 3.13
N LEU A 61 1.15 -6.61 3.92
CA LEU A 61 2.45 -7.16 3.54
C LEU A 61 2.25 -8.42 2.70
N GLU A 62 2.78 -8.40 1.49
CA GLU A 62 2.98 -9.57 0.65
C GLU A 62 4.45 -9.98 0.72
N GLN A 63 4.73 -11.22 1.14
CA GLN A 63 6.09 -11.75 1.14
C GLN A 63 6.41 -12.35 -0.24
N THR A 64 7.53 -11.91 -0.81
CA THR A 64 8.00 -12.28 -2.16
C THR A 64 9.47 -12.70 -2.10
N ASP A 65 9.94 -13.47 -3.08
CA ASP A 65 11.32 -13.95 -3.13
C ASP A 65 12.16 -13.04 -4.03
N PHE A 66 12.50 -11.86 -3.52
CA PHE A 66 13.38 -10.92 -4.22
C PHE A 66 14.80 -11.45 -4.37
N MET A 67 15.27 -12.30 -3.45
CA MET A 67 16.64 -12.81 -3.50
C MET A 67 16.86 -13.85 -4.60
N HIS A 68 15.91 -14.78 -4.78
CA HIS A 68 16.11 -15.93 -5.66
C HIS A 68 15.14 -15.97 -6.85
N ALA A 69 13.99 -15.28 -6.78
CA ALA A 69 12.98 -15.24 -7.84
C ALA A 69 12.51 -13.80 -8.12
N TRP A 70 13.45 -12.88 -8.30
CA TRP A 70 13.19 -11.45 -8.50
C TRP A 70 12.34 -11.17 -9.76
N GLU A 71 12.50 -11.93 -10.84
CA GLU A 71 11.65 -11.77 -12.04
C GLU A 71 10.18 -12.15 -11.77
N ASP A 72 9.94 -13.22 -11.02
CA ASP A 72 8.58 -13.62 -10.67
C ASP A 72 7.97 -12.65 -9.66
N SER A 73 8.77 -12.15 -8.70
CA SER A 73 8.37 -11.08 -7.80
C SER A 73 8.00 -9.80 -8.57
N ARG A 74 8.80 -9.42 -9.58
CA ARG A 74 8.50 -8.28 -10.46
C ARG A 74 7.18 -8.48 -11.22
N LYS A 75 6.96 -9.66 -11.81
CA LYS A 75 5.71 -9.98 -12.51
C LYS A 75 4.51 -9.95 -11.56
N GLN A 76 4.65 -10.49 -10.35
CA GLN A 76 3.60 -10.46 -9.33
C GLN A 76 3.21 -9.02 -8.94
N ILE A 77 4.20 -8.15 -8.72
CA ILE A 77 3.97 -6.73 -8.41
C ILE A 77 3.25 -6.06 -9.59
N ASN A 78 3.76 -6.25 -10.81
CA ASN A 78 3.16 -5.65 -12.00
C ASN A 78 1.71 -6.12 -12.21
N ALA A 79 1.44 -7.43 -12.07
CA ALA A 79 0.10 -7.98 -12.22
C ALA A 79 -0.87 -7.42 -11.17
N TRP A 80 -0.41 -7.22 -9.93
CA TRP A 80 -1.24 -6.58 -8.90
C TRP A 80 -1.51 -5.11 -9.21
N VAL A 81 -0.51 -4.35 -9.68
CA VAL A 81 -0.71 -2.97 -10.11
C VAL A 81 -1.72 -2.92 -11.24
N GLU A 82 -1.54 -3.74 -12.29
CA GLU A 82 -2.44 -3.87 -13.43
C GLU A 82 -3.88 -4.18 -12.99
N GLU A 83 -4.06 -5.11 -12.06
CA GLU A 83 -5.38 -5.43 -11.47
C GLU A 83 -6.01 -4.22 -10.77
N LYS A 84 -5.21 -3.42 -10.04
CA LYS A 84 -5.71 -2.24 -9.31
C LYS A 84 -5.92 -1.01 -10.20
N THR A 85 -5.31 -0.98 -11.38
CA THR A 85 -5.45 0.10 -12.37
C THR A 85 -6.28 -0.31 -13.57
N GLU A 86 -7.05 -1.39 -13.46
CA GLU A 86 -8.02 -1.83 -14.48
C GLU A 86 -7.40 -2.20 -15.85
N GLY A 87 -6.09 -2.48 -15.88
CA GLY A 87 -5.37 -2.98 -17.06
C GLY A 87 -5.14 -1.97 -18.19
N GLU A 88 -5.39 -0.68 -17.96
CA GLU A 88 -5.15 0.40 -18.94
C GLU A 88 -3.83 1.16 -18.71
#